data_AF-A0A857VD05-F1
#
_entry.id   AF-A0A857VD05-F1
#
_cell.length_a   1.000
_cell.length_b   1.000
_cell.length_c   1.000
_cell.angle_alpha   90.00
_cell.angle_beta   90.00
_cell.angle_gamma   90.00
#
_symmetry.space_group_name_H-M   'P 1'
#
loop_
_entity.id
_entity.type
_entity.pdbx_description
1 polymer ?
#
loop_
_entity_poly.entity_id
_entity_poly.type
_entity_poly.pdbx_seq_one_letter_code
_entity_poly.pdbx_strand_id
1 'polypeptide(L)'
;MANKASKGFNTTDIPLEFMLLTGEVSEAFDAWRKKKSDLGEEIADIMIYLFGLAKMLNVDLENELVAKIEKNRERKYVRKNGTLVKEEN
;
A
#
# COMPACT_ATOMS: atom_id res chain seq x y z
N MET A 1 14.59 -3.17 6.50
CA MET A 1 15.28 -4.48 6.39
C MET A 1 16.06 -4.86 7.64
N ALA A 2 16.95 -4.02 8.18
CA ALA A 2 17.73 -4.37 9.40
C ALA A 2 16.84 -4.85 10.57
N ASN A 3 15.71 -4.18 10.83
CA ASN A 3 14.76 -4.59 11.85
C ASN A 3 14.05 -5.93 11.54
N LYS A 4 13.65 -6.17 10.28
CA LYS A 4 13.04 -7.45 9.88
C LYS A 4 14.04 -8.59 10.05
N ALA A 5 15.27 -8.40 9.58
CA ALA A 5 16.33 -9.39 9.70
C ALA A 5 16.69 -9.69 11.16
N SER A 6 16.79 -8.68 12.03
CA SER A 6 17.10 -8.88 13.46
C SER A 6 15.99 -9.62 14.22
N LYS A 7 14.75 -9.53 13.74
CA LYS A 7 13.59 -10.25 14.29
C LYS A 7 13.35 -11.62 13.63
N GLY A 8 14.17 -12.03 12.67
CA GLY A 8 14.01 -13.29 11.95
C GLY A 8 12.80 -13.30 11.00
N PHE A 9 12.29 -12.12 10.62
CA PHE A 9 11.19 -12.01 9.67
C PHE A 9 11.68 -12.28 8.24
N ASN A 10 10.71 -12.58 7.37
CA ASN A 10 10.96 -12.80 5.97
C ASN A 10 11.64 -11.59 5.32
N THR A 11 12.65 -11.87 4.49
CA THR A 11 13.39 -10.86 3.71
C THR A 11 13.67 -11.31 2.27
N THR A 12 13.16 -12.48 1.88
CA THR A 12 13.51 -13.13 0.60
C THR A 12 12.29 -13.62 -0.18
N ASP A 13 11.22 -14.03 0.50
CA ASP A 13 10.00 -14.53 -0.15
C ASP A 13 9.04 -13.38 -0.51
N ILE A 14 9.04 -12.98 -1.77
CA ILE A 14 8.20 -11.88 -2.27
C ILE A 14 6.70 -12.22 -2.21
N PRO A 15 6.22 -13.39 -2.70
CA PRO A 15 4.83 -13.80 -2.53
C PRO A 15 4.33 -13.73 -1.08
N LEU A 16 5.15 -14.17 -0.12
CA LEU A 16 4.81 -14.09 1.30
C LEU A 16 4.64 -12.63 1.77
N GLU A 17 5.50 -11.70 1.36
CA GLU A 17 5.35 -10.28 1.71
C GLU A 17 4.06 -9.66 1.15
N PHE A 18 3.64 -10.03 -0.06
CA PHE A 18 2.34 -9.61 -0.59
C PHE A 18 1.18 -10.12 0.28
N MET A 19 1.26 -11.35 0.77
CA MET A 19 0.24 -11.92 1.65
C MET A 19 0.23 -11.25 3.03
N LEU A 20 1.40 -10.98 3.61
CA LEU A 20 1.50 -10.26 4.87
C LEU A 20 0.92 -8.84 4.75
N LEU A 21 1.28 -8.10 3.69
CA LEU A 21 0.67 -6.79 3.39
C LEU A 21 -0.87 -6.87 3.28
N THR A 22 -1.41 -7.94 2.68
CA THR A 22 -2.86 -8.16 2.61
C THR A 22 -3.47 -8.43 3.99
N GLY A 23 -2.72 -9.08 4.88
CA GLY A 23 -3.07 -9.27 6.29
C GLY A 23 -3.23 -7.93 7.02
N GLU A 24 -2.25 -7.04 6.92
CA GLU A 24 -2.29 -5.71 7.56
C GLU A 24 -3.50 -4.88 7.10
N VAL A 25 -3.84 -4.96 5.80
CA VAL A 25 -5.05 -4.31 5.26
C VAL A 25 -6.32 -4.88 5.90
N SER A 26 -6.35 -6.18 6.14
CA SER A 26 -7.47 -6.85 6.78
C SER A 26 -7.60 -6.44 8.25
N GLU A 27 -6.49 -6.31 8.96
CA GLU A 27 -6.45 -5.87 10.37
C GLU A 27 -6.89 -4.41 10.51
N ALA A 28 -6.40 -3.51 9.65
CA ALA A 28 -6.85 -2.12 9.61
C ALA A 28 -8.36 -2.00 9.31
N PHE A 29 -8.88 -2.81 8.38
CA PHE A 29 -10.33 -2.85 8.13
C PHE A 29 -11.10 -3.33 9.37
N ASP A 30 -10.62 -4.36 10.04
CA ASP A 30 -11.27 -4.90 11.24
C ASP A 30 -11.22 -3.91 12.41
N ALA A 31 -10.11 -3.18 12.58
CA ALA A 31 -9.97 -2.10 13.55
C ALA A 31 -10.95 -0.96 13.29
N TRP A 32 -11.07 -0.52 12.04
CA TRP A 32 -12.08 0.48 11.66
C TRP A 32 -13.50 -0.01 11.93
N ARG A 33 -13.84 -1.22 11.46
CA ARG A 33 -15.19 -1.80 11.57
C ARG A 33 -15.62 -1.99 13.03
N LYS A 34 -14.68 -2.39 13.90
CA LYS A 34 -14.90 -2.63 15.33
C LYS A 34 -14.65 -1.38 16.19
N LYS A 35 -14.26 -0.24 15.60
CA LYS A 35 -13.89 0.99 16.30
C LYS A 35 -12.80 0.77 17.38
N LYS A 36 -11.81 -0.07 17.07
CA LYS A 36 -10.67 -0.28 17.96
C LYS A 36 -9.81 0.99 18.03
N SER A 37 -9.11 1.19 19.15
CA SER A 37 -8.22 2.35 19.35
C SER A 37 -6.92 2.27 18.57
N ASP A 38 -6.58 1.10 18.02
CA ASP A 38 -5.33 0.79 17.34
C ASP A 38 -5.38 1.00 15.82
N LEU A 39 -6.47 1.51 15.24
CA LEU A 39 -6.58 1.74 13.79
C LEU A 39 -5.37 2.50 13.21
N GLY A 40 -4.83 3.47 13.95
CA GLY A 40 -3.65 4.21 13.51
C GLY A 40 -2.38 3.36 13.44
N GLU A 41 -2.22 2.39 14.34
CA GLU A 41 -1.12 1.42 14.36
C GLU A 41 -1.23 0.46 13.18
N GLU A 42 -2.41 -0.12 12.96
CA GLU A 42 -2.66 -1.04 11.84
C GLU A 42 -2.41 -0.37 10.46
N ILE A 43 -2.74 0.93 10.33
CA ILE A 43 -2.42 1.70 9.11
C ILE A 43 -0.91 1.90 8.95
N ALA A 44 -0.17 2.10 10.06
CA ALA A 44 1.28 2.21 10.01
C ALA A 44 1.93 0.88 9.61
N ASP A 45 1.37 -0.25 10.02
CA ASP A 45 1.87 -1.57 9.63
C ASP A 45 1.72 -1.82 8.12
N ILE A 46 0.61 -1.40 7.51
CA ILE A 46 0.45 -1.38 6.04
C ILE A 46 1.62 -0.61 5.38
N MET A 47 1.97 0.56 5.90
CA MET A 47 3.09 1.35 5.36
C MET A 47 4.43 0.60 5.52
N ILE A 48 4.68 -0.01 6.68
CA ILE A 48 5.91 -0.75 6.96
C ILE A 48 6.08 -1.93 5.98
N TYR A 49 5.01 -2.69 5.75
CA TYR A 49 5.03 -3.80 4.79
C TYR A 49 5.16 -3.31 3.35
N LEU A 50 4.46 -2.24 2.97
CA LEU A 50 4.58 -1.65 1.64
C LEU A 50 6.02 -1.17 1.35
N PHE A 51 6.65 -0.46 2.28
CA PHE A 51 8.06 -0.04 2.13
C PHE A 51 9.03 -1.22 2.15
N GLY A 52 8.74 -2.24 2.96
CA GLY A 52 9.49 -3.49 2.98
C GLY A 52 9.47 -4.15 1.59
N LEU A 53 8.28 -4.36 1.04
CA LEU A 53 8.07 -4.96 -0.27
C LEU A 53 8.70 -4.14 -1.39
N ALA A 54 8.52 -2.82 -1.41
CA ALA A 54 9.15 -1.94 -2.40
C ALA A 54 10.68 -2.10 -2.39
N LYS A 55 11.30 -2.15 -1.20
CA LYS A 55 12.73 -2.39 -1.07
C LYS A 55 13.15 -3.79 -1.57
N MET A 56 12.35 -4.83 -1.34
CA MET A 56 12.64 -6.18 -1.88
C MET A 56 12.54 -6.24 -3.39
N LEU A 57 11.64 -5.47 -3.98
CA LEU A 57 11.44 -5.36 -5.44
C LEU A 57 12.40 -4.36 -6.10
N ASN A 58 13.27 -3.69 -5.33
CA ASN A 58 14.13 -2.61 -5.79
C ASN A 58 13.34 -1.47 -6.49
N VAL A 59 12.16 -1.15 -5.96
CA VAL A 59 11.29 -0.08 -6.43
C VAL A 59 11.50 1.17 -5.58
N ASP A 60 11.76 2.29 -6.24
CA ASP A 60 11.76 3.60 -5.62
C ASP A 60 10.32 4.12 -5.49
N LEU A 61 9.71 3.83 -4.35
CA LEU A 61 8.30 4.13 -4.11
C LEU A 61 8.02 5.65 -4.06
N GLU A 62 8.99 6.46 -3.66
CA GLU A 62 8.84 7.92 -3.61
C GLU A 62 8.76 8.48 -5.04
N ASN A 63 9.68 8.08 -5.90
CA ASN A 63 9.67 8.49 -7.31
C ASN A 63 8.40 8.01 -8.03
N GLU A 64 7.97 6.76 -7.80
CA GLU A 64 6.70 6.24 -8.33
C GLU A 64 5.48 7.03 -7.83
N LEU A 65 5.48 7.44 -6.56
CA LEU A 65 4.40 8.26 -6.00
C LEU A 65 4.35 9.64 -6.65
N VAL A 66 5.48 10.34 -6.75
CA VAL A 66 5.56 11.66 -7.39
C VAL A 66 5.11 11.58 -8.85
N ALA A 67 5.64 10.62 -9.61
CA ALA A 67 5.24 10.40 -11.00
C ALA A 67 3.74 10.10 -11.13
N LYS A 68 3.17 9.33 -10.20
CA LYS A 68 1.74 9.03 -10.16
C LYS A 68 0.89 10.26 -9.87
N ILE A 69 1.32 11.13 -8.95
CA ILE A 69 0.63 12.39 -8.64
C ILE A 69 0.56 13.28 -9.87
N GLU A 70 1.68 13.49 -10.56
CA GLU A 70 1.72 14.32 -11.77
C GLU A 70 0.88 13.72 -12.90
N LYS A 71 1.00 12.41 -13.13
CA LYS A 71 0.13 11.70 -14.09
C LYS A 71 -1.36 11.80 -13.74
N ASN A 72 -1.72 11.87 -12.45
CA ASN A 72 -3.11 12.01 -12.02
C ASN A 72 -3.62 13.45 -12.17
N ARG A 73 -2.76 14.46 -12.03
CA ARG A 73 -3.08 15.87 -12.22
C ARG A 73 -3.62 16.15 -13.63
N GLU A 74 -3.08 15.46 -14.62
CA GLU A 74 -3.47 15.60 -16.03
C GLU A 74 -4.70 14.75 -16.42
N ARG A 75 -5.21 13.89 -15.52
CA ARG A 75 -6.34 13.01 -15.84
C ARG A 75 -7.63 13.79 -15.94
N LYS A 76 -8.28 13.65 -17.09
CA LYS A 76 -9.68 14.02 -17.27
C LYS A 76 -10.57 12.84 -16.91
N TYR A 77 -11.67 13.14 -16.24
CA TYR A 77 -12.69 12.17 -15.88
C TYR A 77 -14.00 12.58 -16.54
N VAL A 78 -14.67 11.62 -17.14
CA VAL A 78 -15.99 11.79 -17.74
C VAL A 78 -17.00 10.95 -16.96
N ARG A 79 -18.22 11.46 -16.79
CA ARG A 79 -19.29 10.65 -16.20
C ARG A 79 -19.87 9.72 -17.27
N LYS A 80 -19.76 8.41 -17.06
CA LYS A 80 -20.48 7.39 -17.83
C LYS A 80 -21.37 6.59 -16.88
N ASN A 81 -22.67 6.55 -17.17
CA ASN A 81 -23.67 5.84 -16.35
C ASN A 81 -23.62 6.18 -14.85
N GLY A 82 -23.39 7.44 -14.50
CA GLY A 82 -23.32 7.91 -13.10
C GLY A 82 -21.96 7.74 -12.42
N THR A 83 -21.03 7.00 -13.01
CA THR A 83 -19.69 6.75 -12.48
C THR A 83 -18.66 7.65 -13.17
N LEU A 84 -17.73 8.22 -12.39
CA LEU A 84 -16.56 8.89 -12.94
C LEU A 84 -15.60 7.84 -13.50
N VAL A 85 -15.43 7.84 -14.81
CA VAL A 85 -14.44 7.00 -15.50
C VAL A 85 -13.34 7.88 -16.07
N LYS A 86 -12.12 7.36 -16.09
CA LYS A 86 -10.99 8.04 -16.72
C LYS A 86 -11.30 8.19 -18.21
N GLU A 87 -11.14 9.39 -18.75
CA GLU A 87 -11.18 9.63 -20.18
C GLU A 87 -9.98 8.91 -20.83
N GLU A 88 -10.26 7.97 -21.74
CA GLU A 88 -9.22 7.36 -22.57
C GLU A 88 -8.95 8.32 -23.73
N ASN A 89 -7.67 8.69 -23.91
CA ASN A 89 -7.22 9.45 -25.08
C ASN A 89 -7.22 8.57 -26.32
#